data_AF-A0A950YLV3-F1
#
_entry.id   AF-A0A950YLV3-F1
#
_cell.length_a   1.000
_cell.length_b   1.000
_cell.length_c   1.000
_cell.angle_alpha   90.00
_cell.angle_beta   90.00
_cell.angle_gamma   90.00
#
_symmetry.space_group_name_H-M   'P 1'
#
loop_
_entity.id
_entity.type
_entity.pdbx_description
1 polymer ?
#
loop_
_entity_poly.entity_id
_entity_poly.type
_entity_poly.pdbx_seq_one_letter_code
_entity_poly.pdbx_strand_id
1 'polypeptide(L)'
;SAGTLVGELFEFYARFHRRRYGWDGAPVHDAVAVAHVIDGTLLATKHCGVVIDTGPEPSRGRTHVDLHGNMEWPANCHVAADIDAPRFLELLISRISALG
;
A
#
# COMPACT_ATOMS: atom_id res chain seq x y z
N SER A 1 9.74 -11.88 20.53
CA SER A 1 10.68 -11.37 19.50
C SER A 1 9.97 -10.31 18.66
N ALA A 2 10.71 -9.60 17.80
CA ALA A 2 10.09 -8.70 16.82
C ALA A 2 9.05 -9.44 15.94
N GLY A 3 9.33 -10.70 15.60
CA GLY A 3 8.40 -11.58 14.89
C GLY A 3 7.09 -11.84 15.63
N THR A 4 7.15 -12.12 16.94
CA THR A 4 5.94 -12.28 17.77
C THR A 4 5.08 -11.03 17.74
N LEU A 5 5.69 -9.85 17.96
CA LEU A 5 4.97 -8.58 17.97
C LEU A 5 4.27 -8.31 16.62
N VAL A 6 4.96 -8.51 15.51
CA VAL A 6 4.38 -8.30 14.17
C VAL A 6 3.26 -9.31 13.89
N GLY A 7 3.43 -10.57 14.29
CA GLY A 7 2.40 -11.60 14.18
C GLY A 7 1.14 -11.27 14.97
N GLU A 8 1.28 -10.85 16.22
CA GLU A 8 0.17 -10.44 17.09
C GLU A 8 -0.58 -9.22 16.52
N LEU A 9 0.16 -8.24 16.01
CA LEU A 9 -0.41 -7.06 15.36
C LEU A 9 -1.20 -7.46 14.10
N PHE A 10 -0.63 -8.33 13.26
CA PHE A 10 -1.29 -8.80 12.04
C PHE A 10 -2.56 -9.60 12.36
N GLU A 11 -2.53 -10.47 13.36
CA GLU A 11 -3.70 -11.23 13.81
C GLU A 11 -4.80 -10.29 14.32
N PHE A 12 -4.44 -9.28 15.11
CA PHE A 12 -5.39 -8.28 15.60
C PHE A 12 -6.12 -7.58 14.44
N TYR A 13 -5.39 -7.10 13.42
CA TYR A 13 -5.98 -6.46 12.25
C TYR A 13 -6.77 -7.43 11.39
N ALA A 14 -6.31 -8.66 11.19
CA ALA A 14 -7.01 -9.65 10.37
C ALA A 14 -8.40 -9.97 10.93
N ARG A 15 -8.54 -10.05 12.27
CA ARG A 15 -9.86 -10.21 12.90
C ARG A 15 -10.78 -9.02 12.65
N PHE A 16 -10.25 -7.81 12.68
CA PHE A 16 -11.03 -6.60 12.40
C PHE A 16 -11.51 -6.59 10.94
N HIS A 17 -10.62 -6.87 9.99
CA HIS A 17 -10.96 -6.88 8.57
C HIS A 17 -11.94 -8.01 8.21
N ARG A 18 -11.78 -9.20 8.80
CA ARG A 18 -12.76 -10.28 8.61
C ARG A 18 -14.16 -9.87 9.08
N ARG A 19 -14.28 -9.20 10.23
CA ARG A 19 -15.58 -8.71 10.74
C ARG A 19 -16.18 -7.59 9.90
N ARG A 20 -15.35 -6.67 9.39
CA ARG A 20 -15.81 -5.44 8.73
C ARG A 20 -16.01 -5.60 7.22
N TYR A 21 -15.23 -6.47 6.57
CA TYR A 21 -15.13 -6.60 5.11
C TYR A 21 -15.20 -8.05 4.60
N GLY A 22 -15.18 -9.06 5.48
CA GLY A 22 -15.23 -10.48 5.08
C GLY A 22 -13.94 -11.01 4.45
N TRP A 23 -12.82 -10.28 4.57
CA TRP A 23 -11.54 -10.68 4.00
C TRP A 23 -10.79 -11.66 4.92
N ASP A 24 -10.08 -12.61 4.33
CA ASP A 24 -9.12 -13.45 5.03
C ASP A 24 -7.73 -12.80 4.98
N GLY A 25 -7.38 -12.15 6.09
CA GLY A 25 -6.11 -11.45 6.27
C GLY A 25 -6.28 -9.96 6.56
N ALA A 26 -5.16 -9.25 6.69
CA ALA A 26 -5.11 -7.81 6.79
C ALA A 26 -4.18 -7.26 5.69
N PRO A 27 -4.59 -6.22 4.94
CA PRO A 27 -3.67 -5.55 4.05
C PRO A 27 -2.54 -4.88 4.87
N VAL A 28 -1.31 -5.01 4.38
CA VAL A 28 -0.16 -4.29 4.93
C VAL A 28 0.08 -3.08 4.04
N HIS A 29 -0.11 -1.88 4.56
CA HIS A 29 -0.01 -0.64 3.78
C HIS A 29 1.36 0.02 3.94
N ASP A 30 1.70 0.49 5.14
CA ASP A 30 2.87 1.36 5.34
C ASP A 30 4.20 0.65 5.04
N ALA A 31 4.29 -0.65 5.33
CA ALA A 31 5.50 -1.42 5.02
C ALA A 31 5.77 -1.50 3.51
N VAL A 32 4.75 -1.37 2.66
CA VAL A 32 4.92 -1.33 1.20
C VAL A 32 5.66 -0.07 0.77
N ALA A 33 5.40 1.07 1.41
CA ALA A 33 6.11 2.32 1.12
C ALA A 33 7.61 2.20 1.44
N VAL A 34 7.96 1.62 2.58
CA VAL A 34 9.37 1.38 2.96
C VAL A 34 10.01 0.33 2.06
N ALA A 35 9.28 -0.74 1.72
CA ALA A 35 9.76 -1.77 0.81
C ALA A 35 10.13 -1.18 -0.56
N HIS A 36 9.32 -0.24 -1.09
CA HIS A 36 9.62 0.44 -2.34
C HIS A 36 10.89 1.30 -2.30
N VAL A 37 11.20 1.91 -1.14
CA VAL A 37 12.46 2.64 -0.97
C VAL A 37 13.67 1.69 -0.97
N ILE A 38 13.51 0.48 -0.41
CA ILE A 38 14.56 -0.55 -0.39
C ILE A 38 14.75 -1.15 -1.80
N ASP A 39 13.65 -1.44 -2.48
CA ASP A 39 13.62 -2.04 -3.81
C ASP A 39 12.52 -1.39 -4.66
N GLY A 40 12.95 -0.46 -5.52
CA GLY A 40 12.06 0.28 -6.43
C GLY A 40 11.34 -0.60 -7.45
N THR A 41 11.77 -1.86 -7.64
CA THR A 41 11.17 -2.78 -8.62
C THR A 41 10.00 -3.60 -8.07
N LEU A 42 9.71 -3.48 -6.77
CA LEU A 42 8.59 -4.20 -6.14
C LEU A 42 7.22 -3.69 -6.58
N LEU A 43 7.11 -2.42 -6.94
CA LEU A 43 5.86 -1.78 -7.34
C LEU A 43 5.82 -1.53 -8.83
N ALA A 44 4.71 -1.91 -9.46
CA ALA A 44 4.38 -1.43 -10.79
C ALA A 44 3.78 -0.03 -10.65
N THR A 45 4.57 1.00 -10.99
CA THR A 45 4.13 2.40 -10.91
C THR A 45 3.88 3.01 -12.28
N LYS A 46 2.93 3.94 -12.36
CA LYS A 46 2.72 4.80 -13.52
C LYS A 46 2.89 6.26 -13.14
N HIS A 47 3.63 7.03 -13.94
CA HIS A 47 3.70 8.48 -13.78
C HIS A 47 2.39 9.10 -14.29
N CYS A 48 1.59 9.65 -13.37
CA CYS A 48 0.22 10.07 -13.61
C CYS A 48 -0.01 11.52 -13.18
N GLY A 49 -1.00 12.18 -13.78
CA GLY A 49 -1.55 13.41 -13.24
C GLY A 49 -2.46 13.08 -12.05
N VAL A 50 -2.17 13.69 -10.91
CA VAL A 50 -2.91 13.49 -9.66
C VAL A 50 -3.40 14.81 -9.09
N VAL A 51 -4.67 14.83 -8.67
CA VAL A 51 -5.32 15.97 -8.01
C VAL A 51 -5.97 15.48 -6.72
N ILE A 52 -5.81 16.24 -5.64
CA ILE A 52 -6.55 16.00 -4.40
C ILE A 52 -7.81 16.84 -4.40
N ASP A 53 -8.96 16.21 -4.18
CA ASP A 53 -10.21 16.93 -4.03
C ASP A 53 -10.25 17.66 -2.68
N THR A 54 -10.27 18.99 -2.73
CA THR A 54 -10.39 19.87 -1.55
C THR A 54 -11.73 20.60 -1.50
N GLY A 55 -12.70 20.24 -2.35
CA GLY A 55 -14.04 20.80 -2.40
C GLY A 55 -14.95 20.31 -1.26
N PRO A 56 -16.26 20.62 -1.32
CA PRO A 56 -17.25 20.08 -0.39
C PRO A 56 -17.51 18.58 -0.61
N GLU A 57 -18.23 17.96 0.31
CA GLU A 57 -18.69 16.57 0.24
C GLU A 57 -19.46 16.27 -1.07
N PRO A 58 -19.42 15.01 -1.58
CA PRO A 58 -18.98 13.79 -0.89
C PRO A 58 -17.54 13.36 -1.14
N SER A 59 -16.82 13.96 -2.09
CA SER A 59 -15.51 13.47 -2.55
C SER A 59 -14.31 14.16 -1.91
N ARG A 60 -14.52 15.12 -1.01
CA ARG A 60 -13.46 15.79 -0.25
C ARG A 60 -12.46 14.79 0.34
N GLY A 61 -11.18 14.99 0.04
CA GLY A 61 -10.07 14.13 0.44
C GLY A 61 -9.74 13.01 -0.55
N ARG A 62 -10.47 12.87 -1.65
CA ARG A 62 -10.18 11.87 -2.68
C ARG A 62 -8.92 12.24 -3.47
N THR A 63 -8.06 11.24 -3.67
CA THR A 63 -6.97 11.30 -4.66
C THR A 63 -7.52 10.90 -6.02
N HIS A 64 -7.73 11.88 -6.91
CA HIS A 64 -8.06 11.63 -8.31
C HIS A 64 -6.80 11.34 -9.10
N VAL A 65 -6.81 10.24 -9.85
CA VAL A 65 -5.66 9.79 -10.65
C VAL A 65 -6.11 9.64 -12.10
N ASP A 66 -5.44 10.32 -13.01
CA ASP A 66 -5.63 10.11 -14.45
C ASP A 66 -4.86 8.86 -14.92
N LEU A 67 -5.38 7.69 -14.57
CA LEU A 67 -4.74 6.40 -14.88
C LEU A 67 -4.69 6.10 -16.38
N HIS A 68 -5.59 6.67 -17.18
CA HIS A 68 -5.70 6.37 -18.61
C HIS A 68 -5.17 7.50 -19.51
N GLY A 69 -4.92 8.69 -18.95
CA GLY A 69 -4.47 9.87 -19.72
C GLY A 69 -5.61 10.64 -20.38
N ASN A 70 -6.87 10.36 -20.01
CA ASN A 70 -8.05 10.94 -20.65
C ASN A 70 -8.37 12.35 -20.11
N MET A 71 -7.82 12.71 -18.95
CA MET A 71 -8.05 14.00 -18.30
C MET A 71 -7.00 15.04 -18.70
N GLU A 72 -5.93 14.60 -19.39
CA GLU A 72 -4.81 15.43 -19.86
C GLU A 72 -4.13 16.24 -18.75
N TRP A 73 -4.20 15.75 -17.50
CA TRP A 73 -3.55 16.39 -16.37
C TRP A 73 -2.03 16.18 -16.44
N PRO A 74 -1.21 17.23 -16.20
CA PRO A 74 0.23 17.09 -16.15
C PRO A 74 0.64 16.03 -15.12
N ALA A 75 1.45 15.06 -15.56
CA ALA A 75 1.95 14.03 -14.66
C ALA A 75 2.85 14.64 -13.57
N ASN A 76 2.55 14.36 -12.31
CA ASN A 76 3.18 14.99 -11.15
C ASN A 76 3.63 14.00 -10.06
N CYS A 77 3.17 12.75 -10.08
CA CYS A 77 3.67 11.70 -9.19
C CYS A 77 3.54 10.29 -9.79
N HIS A 78 4.29 9.35 -9.22
CA HIS A 78 4.18 7.93 -9.54
C HIS A 78 3.11 7.30 -8.66
N VAL A 79 2.11 6.66 -9.29
CA VAL A 79 1.05 5.92 -8.60
C VAL A 79 1.30 4.43 -8.76
N ALA A 80 1.43 3.71 -7.64
CA ALA A 80 1.52 2.26 -7.63
C ALA A 80 0.16 1.63 -7.94
N ALA A 81 0.11 0.77 -8.94
CA ALA A 81 -1.10 0.06 -9.37
C ALA A 81 -1.02 -1.45 -9.09
N ASP A 82 0.19 -2.00 -8.89
CA ASP A 82 0.41 -3.41 -8.57
C ASP A 82 1.69 -3.61 -7.75
N ILE A 83 1.83 -4.79 -7.12
CA ILE A 83 2.96 -5.18 -6.27
C ILE A 83 3.35 -6.65 -6.51
N ASP A 84 4.65 -6.93 -6.53
CA ASP A 84 5.18 -8.29 -6.41
C ASP A 84 5.01 -8.78 -4.95
N ALA A 85 3.83 -9.29 -4.64
CA ALA A 85 3.46 -9.70 -3.29
C ALA A 85 4.36 -10.81 -2.70
N PRO A 86 4.75 -11.87 -3.46
CA PRO A 86 5.70 -12.86 -2.96
C PRO A 86 7.03 -12.26 -2.53
N ARG A 87 7.66 -11.40 -3.36
CA ARG A 87 8.93 -10.76 -3.00
C ARG A 87 8.78 -9.76 -1.85
N PHE A 88 7.65 -9.05 -1.78
CA PHE A 88 7.36 -8.19 -0.64
C PHE A 88 7.30 -8.98 0.67
N LEU A 89 6.62 -10.13 0.69
CA LEU A 89 6.53 -10.98 1.88
C LEU A 89 7.88 -11.56 2.27
N GLU A 90 8.69 -12.01 1.31
CA GLU A 90 10.05 -12.48 1.56
C GLU A 90 10.92 -11.38 2.19
N LEU A 91 10.88 -10.16 1.62
CA LEU A 91 11.59 -9.01 2.16
C LEU A 91 11.14 -8.70 3.59
N LEU A 92 9.83 -8.65 3.84
CA LEU A 92 9.26 -8.35 5.14
C LEU A 92 9.70 -9.38 6.20
N ILE A 93 9.56 -10.67 5.90
CA ILE A 93 9.94 -11.76 6.79
C ILE A 93 11.45 -11.71 7.07
N SER A 94 12.28 -11.57 6.03
CA SER A 94 13.74 -11.51 6.19
C SER A 94 14.19 -10.38 7.11
N ARG A 95 13.56 -9.20 7.01
CA ARG A 95 13.88 -8.03 7.83
C ARG A 95 13.43 -8.20 9.28
N ILE A 96 12.27 -8.79 9.51
CA ILE A 96 11.78 -9.07 10.87
C ILE A 96 12.64 -10.14 11.55
N SER A 97 12.98 -11.22 10.84
CA SER A 97 13.83 -12.29 11.36
C SER A 97 15.23 -11.82 11.74
N ALA A 98 15.77 -10.81 11.05
CA ALA A 98 17.07 -10.23 11.37
C ALA A 98 17.10 -9.42 12.69
N LEU A 99 15.94 -9.16 13.31
CA LEU A 99 15.83 -8.35 14.54
C LEU A 99 15.79 -9.17 15.84
N GLY A 100 15.82 -10.51 15.78
CA GLY A 100 15.79 -11.39 16.97
C GLY A 100 14.38 -11.75 17.44
#